data_AF-A0AAN0JXL2-F1
#
_entry.id   AF-A0AAN0JXL2-F1
#
_cell.length_a   1.000
_cell.length_b   1.000
_cell.length_c   1.000
_cell.angle_alpha   90.00
_cell.angle_beta   90.00
_cell.angle_gamma   90.00
#
_symmetry.space_group_name_H-M   'P 1'
#
loop_
_entity.id
_entity.type
_entity.pdbx_description
1 polymer ?
#
loop_
_entity_poly.entity_id
_entity_poly.type
_entity_poly.pdbx_seq_one_letter_code
_entity_poly.pdbx_strand_id
1 'polypeptide(L)'
;MSLFWLSVLGVIVLFIYAVISFAFLQNNYVETDDAALYCANLGQCMYSVLRYGLTDNLGILIPFERDGSAPNFTAGVFIARLIFDISFFIIVTTIGLNIVFGIIVDTFTELREERNKIETDQKSKCFICDVPSYDFDRRAKGFSKHIKNDHNMWNYVYYSLYLDSIDIGDHNAIQKYVYELMLENNTRFFPQEEARCLINEEDSVDKIDELEEKVEEILRYFREKEHKKSLSVKRQEQNKWEEEVLKGQSSSYTTS
;
A
#
# COMPACT_ATOMS: atom_id res chain seq x y z
N MET A 1 -2.36 -20.79 12.16
CA MET A 1 -1.62 -22.06 12.32
C MET A 1 -0.56 -21.99 13.42
N SER A 2 0.22 -20.90 13.54
CA SER A 2 1.27 -20.75 14.56
C SER A 2 0.78 -20.87 16.01
N LEU A 3 -0.31 -20.18 16.38
CA LEU A 3 -0.87 -20.21 17.75
C LEU A 3 -1.36 -21.60 18.18
N PHE A 4 -1.84 -22.42 17.24
CA PHE A 4 -2.29 -23.78 17.56
C PHE A 4 -1.11 -24.65 18.01
N TRP A 5 -0.01 -24.64 17.24
CA TRP A 5 1.20 -25.40 17.59
C TRP A 5 1.84 -24.90 18.88
N LEU A 6 1.82 -23.59 19.11
CA LEU A 6 2.26 -23.00 20.37
C LEU A 6 1.40 -23.47 21.55
N SER A 7 0.07 -23.49 21.39
CA SER A 7 -0.86 -23.98 22.42
C SER A 7 -0.61 -25.45 22.73
N VAL A 8 -0.40 -26.29 21.70
CA VAL A 8 -0.02 -27.71 21.86
C VAL A 8 1.30 -27.84 22.63
N LEU A 9 2.32 -27.08 22.28
CA LEU A 9 3.61 -27.06 23.00
C LEU A 9 3.42 -26.62 24.46
N GLY A 10 2.61 -25.58 24.70
CA GLY A 10 2.28 -25.11 26.05
C GLY A 10 1.59 -26.19 26.89
N VAL A 11 0.63 -26.92 26.31
CA VAL A 11 -0.04 -28.05 26.99
C VAL A 11 0.95 -29.19 27.29
N ILE A 12 1.90 -29.48 26.40
CA ILE A 12 2.95 -30.49 26.64
C ILE A 12 3.86 -30.06 27.79
N VAL A 13 4.29 -28.79 27.84
CA VAL A 13 5.11 -28.26 28.94
C VAL A 13 4.34 -28.34 30.26
N LEU A 14 3.08 -27.91 30.29
CA LEU A 14 2.21 -28.03 31.47
C LEU A 14 2.02 -29.49 31.91
N PHE A 15 1.93 -30.43 30.97
CA PHE A 15 1.84 -31.84 31.27
C PHE A 15 3.11 -32.39 31.93
N ILE A 16 4.30 -31.97 31.48
CA ILE A 16 5.57 -32.33 32.14
C ILE A 16 5.58 -31.82 33.58
N TYR A 17 5.17 -30.57 33.81
CA TYR A 17 5.03 -30.02 35.16
C TYR A 17 3.99 -30.76 36.00
N ALA A 18 2.87 -31.19 35.42
CA ALA A 18 1.86 -31.99 36.11
C ALA A 18 2.39 -33.38 36.52
N VAL A 19 3.20 -34.03 35.67
CA VAL A 19 3.85 -35.31 36.01
C VAL A 19 4.86 -35.14 37.14
N ILE A 20 5.68 -34.08 37.10
CA ILE A 20 6.64 -33.78 38.17
C ILE A 20 5.90 -33.46 39.48
N SER A 21 4.84 -32.66 39.41
CA SER A 21 3.97 -32.37 40.57
C SER A 21 3.35 -33.64 41.14
N PHE A 22 2.87 -34.56 40.31
CA PHE A 22 2.32 -35.83 40.77
C PHE A 22 3.40 -36.73 41.42
N ALA A 23 4.61 -36.78 40.87
CA ALA A 23 5.67 -37.64 41.38
C ALA A 23 6.29 -37.15 42.70
N PHE A 24 6.51 -35.83 42.84
CA PHE A 24 7.26 -35.28 43.98
C PHE A 24 6.39 -34.52 44.97
N LEU A 25 5.23 -34.01 44.54
CA LEU A 25 4.45 -33.00 45.26
C LEU A 25 3.02 -33.41 45.55
N GLN A 26 2.59 -34.60 45.12
CA GLN A 26 1.23 -35.12 45.35
C GLN A 26 0.78 -34.98 46.81
N ASN A 27 1.70 -35.14 47.77
CA ASN A 27 1.41 -35.05 49.19
C ASN A 27 1.15 -33.62 49.70
N ASN A 28 1.50 -32.59 48.94
CA ASN A 28 1.36 -31.19 49.34
C ASN A 28 0.09 -30.53 48.78
N TYR A 29 -0.62 -31.20 47.86
CA TYR A 29 -1.92 -30.74 47.37
C TYR A 29 -2.97 -31.04 48.44
N VAL A 30 -3.28 -30.03 49.25
CA VAL A 30 -4.34 -30.04 50.25
C VAL A 30 -5.43 -29.08 49.81
N GLU A 31 -6.69 -29.45 50.02
CA GLU A 31 -7.83 -28.56 49.82
C GLU A 31 -7.75 -27.44 50.85
N THR A 32 -7.58 -26.20 50.39
CA THR A 32 -7.60 -25.00 51.24
C THR A 32 -8.89 -24.23 50.97
N ASP A 33 -9.35 -23.43 51.95
CA ASP A 33 -10.61 -22.67 51.84
C ASP A 33 -10.66 -21.75 50.60
N ASP A 34 -9.50 -21.32 50.10
CA ASP A 34 -9.36 -20.43 48.94
C ASP A 34 -9.07 -21.17 47.62
N ALA A 35 -8.65 -22.44 47.67
CA ALA A 35 -8.31 -23.21 46.47
C ALA A 35 -8.55 -24.72 46.60
N ALA A 36 -9.47 -25.22 45.77
CA ALA A 36 -9.71 -26.64 45.60
C ALA A 36 -8.60 -27.27 44.72
N LEU A 37 -7.49 -27.61 45.35
CA LEU A 37 -6.34 -28.29 44.76
C LEU A 37 -6.58 -29.81 44.75
N TYR A 38 -6.71 -30.41 43.56
CA TYR A 38 -6.93 -31.85 43.41
C TYR A 38 -5.72 -32.48 42.71
N CYS A 39 -5.05 -33.43 43.36
CA CYS A 39 -3.95 -34.19 42.76
C CYS A 39 -3.95 -35.66 43.23
N ALA A 40 -5.11 -36.31 43.31
CA ALA A 40 -5.18 -37.75 43.63
C ALA A 40 -4.80 -38.63 42.42
N ASN A 41 -5.23 -38.21 41.22
CA ASN A 41 -4.91 -38.86 39.94
C ASN A 41 -4.15 -37.90 39.03
N LEU A 42 -3.37 -38.42 38.07
CA LEU A 42 -2.62 -37.61 37.09
C LEU A 42 -3.51 -36.59 36.36
N GLY A 43 -4.73 -36.99 35.98
CA GLY A 43 -5.69 -36.10 35.32
C GLY A 43 -6.18 -34.94 36.21
N GLN A 44 -6.37 -35.18 37.50
CA GLN A 44 -6.72 -34.12 38.46
C GLN A 44 -5.55 -33.15 38.64
N CYS A 45 -4.33 -33.68 38.76
CA CYS A 45 -3.14 -32.86 38.88
C CYS A 45 -2.91 -31.99 37.63
N MET A 46 -3.13 -32.56 36.43
CA MET A 46 -3.11 -31.82 35.17
C MET A 46 -4.15 -30.70 35.16
N TYR A 47 -5.37 -30.95 35.62
CA TYR A 47 -6.39 -29.91 35.72
C TYR A 47 -5.99 -28.78 36.68
N SER A 48 -5.44 -29.11 37.85
CA SER A 48 -4.96 -28.11 38.81
C SER A 48 -3.77 -27.31 38.28
N VAL A 49 -2.79 -27.95 37.62
CA VAL A 49 -1.65 -27.25 36.99
C VAL A 49 -2.11 -26.40 35.80
N LEU A 50 -3.06 -26.85 34.99
CA LEU A 50 -3.59 -26.09 33.87
C LEU A 50 -4.37 -24.85 34.34
N ARG A 51 -5.24 -25.02 35.34
CA ARG A 51 -6.04 -23.92 35.89
C ARG A 51 -5.15 -22.94 36.64
N TYR A 52 -4.58 -23.38 37.75
CA TYR A 52 -3.84 -22.51 38.67
C TYR A 52 -2.43 -22.18 38.21
N GLY A 53 -1.90 -22.86 37.21
CA GLY A 53 -0.59 -22.53 36.64
C GLY A 53 -0.65 -21.48 35.53
N LEU A 54 -1.80 -21.29 34.88
CA LEU A 54 -2.02 -20.22 33.91
C LEU A 54 -2.68 -19.00 34.54
N THR A 55 -3.64 -19.18 35.47
CA THR A 55 -4.36 -18.06 36.09
C THR A 55 -3.67 -17.49 37.32
N ASP A 56 -2.94 -18.33 38.05
CA ASP A 56 -2.30 -17.99 39.32
C ASP A 56 -0.85 -18.51 39.35
N ASN A 57 -0.19 -18.33 40.48
CA ASN A 57 1.11 -18.92 40.73
C ASN A 57 0.97 -20.19 41.58
N LEU A 58 1.16 -21.35 40.94
CA LEU A 58 1.04 -22.67 41.55
C LEU A 58 1.93 -22.83 42.82
N GLY A 59 3.10 -22.17 42.86
CA GLY A 59 4.02 -22.23 44.00
C GLY A 59 3.50 -21.52 45.26
N ILE A 60 2.62 -20.53 45.12
CA ILE A 60 2.00 -19.82 46.24
C ILE A 60 0.85 -20.62 46.85
N LEU A 61 0.13 -21.36 46.00
CA LEU A 61 -1.11 -22.05 46.38
C LEU A 61 -0.87 -23.38 47.10
N ILE A 62 0.27 -24.01 46.87
CA ILE A 62 0.61 -25.31 47.45
C ILE A 62 1.37 -25.08 48.76
N PRO A 63 0.75 -25.38 49.91
CA PRO A 63 1.40 -25.17 51.20
C PRO A 63 2.61 -26.10 51.36
N PHE A 64 3.63 -25.61 52.08
CA PHE A 64 4.80 -26.41 52.46
C PHE A 64 4.46 -27.49 53.51
N GLU A 65 3.33 -27.34 54.19
CA GLU A 65 2.96 -28.11 55.36
C GLU A 65 1.58 -28.75 55.16
N ARG A 66 1.47 -30.02 55.59
CA ARG A 66 0.22 -30.78 55.47
C ARG A 66 -0.61 -30.76 56.76
N ASP A 67 -0.02 -30.45 57.92
CA ASP A 67 -0.66 -30.76 59.22
C ASP A 67 -0.17 -29.93 60.43
N GLY A 68 0.38 -28.72 60.21
CA GLY A 68 0.75 -27.80 61.31
C GLY A 68 1.84 -28.29 62.28
N SER A 69 2.58 -29.35 61.93
CA SER A 69 3.70 -29.87 62.70
C SER A 69 5.03 -29.27 62.21
N ALA A 70 5.66 -28.47 63.08
CA ALA A 70 6.88 -27.71 62.81
C ALA A 70 7.89 -28.44 61.89
N PRO A 71 8.32 -27.82 60.78
CA PRO A 71 9.06 -28.52 59.75
C PRO A 71 10.46 -28.90 60.22
N ASN A 72 10.85 -30.16 60.00
CA ASN A 72 12.26 -30.50 59.91
C ASN A 72 12.80 -29.88 58.61
N PHE A 73 13.55 -28.79 58.73
CA PHE A 73 14.15 -28.09 57.59
C PHE A 73 15.11 -29.01 56.84
N THR A 74 14.60 -29.69 55.83
CA THR A 74 15.39 -30.53 54.94
C THR A 74 15.79 -29.69 53.75
N ALA A 75 16.89 -28.95 53.88
CA ALA A 75 17.33 -27.92 52.92
C ALA A 75 17.22 -28.35 51.45
N GLY A 76 17.55 -29.61 51.13
CA GLY A 76 17.47 -30.15 49.77
C GLY A 76 16.07 -30.15 49.16
N VAL A 77 15.03 -30.53 49.93
CA VAL A 77 13.64 -30.58 49.44
C VAL A 77 13.09 -29.17 49.25
N PHE A 78 13.38 -28.26 50.18
CA PHE A 78 12.97 -26.86 50.09
C PHE A 78 13.60 -26.15 48.88
N ILE A 79 14.90 -26.36 48.65
CA ILE A 79 15.60 -25.76 47.50
C ILE A 79 15.08 -26.34 46.18
N ALA A 80 14.89 -27.66 46.10
CA ALA A 80 14.34 -28.29 44.89
C ALA A 80 12.94 -27.77 44.56
N ARG A 81 12.11 -27.56 45.59
CA ARG A 81 10.78 -26.98 45.44
C ARG A 81 10.83 -25.52 44.99
N LEU A 82 11.68 -24.70 45.59
CA LEU A 82 11.84 -23.30 45.20
C LEU A 82 12.27 -23.18 43.73
N ILE A 83 13.21 -24.02 43.29
CA ILE A 83 13.65 -24.06 41.89
C ILE A 83 12.49 -24.46 40.97
N PHE A 84 11.69 -25.44 41.36
CA PHE A 84 10.51 -25.86 40.60
C PHE A 84 9.52 -24.69 40.42
N ASP A 85 9.14 -24.02 41.51
CA ASP A 85 8.16 -22.92 41.47
C ASP A 85 8.68 -21.71 40.66
N ILE A 86 9.95 -21.35 40.83
CA ILE A 86 10.59 -20.28 40.03
C ILE A 86 10.66 -20.67 38.55
N SER A 87 11.06 -21.91 38.24
CA SER A 87 11.16 -22.38 36.87
C SER A 87 9.79 -22.41 36.17
N PHE A 88 8.75 -22.80 36.90
CA PHE A 88 7.37 -22.79 36.41
C PHE A 88 6.93 -21.37 36.06
N PHE A 89 7.11 -20.41 36.99
CA PHE A 89 6.73 -19.02 36.79
C PHE A 89 7.46 -18.35 35.61
N ILE A 90 8.76 -18.60 35.46
CA ILE A 90 9.54 -18.03 34.36
C ILE A 90 9.13 -18.63 33.02
N ILE A 91 9.06 -19.96 32.92
CA ILE A 91 8.86 -20.64 31.63
C ILE A 91 7.41 -20.51 31.15
N VAL A 92 6.44 -20.81 32.01
CA VAL A 92 5.03 -20.88 31.63
C VAL A 92 4.39 -19.49 31.63
N THR A 93 4.50 -18.77 32.74
CA THR A 93 3.80 -17.49 32.92
C THR A 93 4.56 -16.36 32.20
N THR A 94 5.86 -16.20 32.45
CA THR A 94 6.60 -15.05 31.90
C THR A 94 6.94 -15.23 30.43
N ILE A 95 7.57 -16.35 30.04
CA ILE A 95 8.00 -16.56 28.66
C ILE A 95 6.81 -17.00 27.80
N GLY A 96 6.04 -17.99 28.24
CA GLY A 96 4.91 -18.54 27.50
C GLY A 96 3.85 -17.49 27.13
N LEU A 97 3.31 -16.77 28.12
CA LEU A 97 2.28 -15.75 27.86
C LEU A 97 2.81 -14.59 27.01
N ASN A 98 4.05 -14.13 27.23
CA ASN A 98 4.63 -13.06 26.43
C ASN A 98 4.85 -13.47 24.97
N ILE A 99 5.19 -14.74 24.70
CA ILE A 99 5.26 -15.25 23.31
C ILE A 99 3.88 -15.29 22.67
N VAL A 100 2.85 -15.76 23.39
CA VAL A 100 1.46 -15.76 22.90
C VAL A 100 1.04 -14.34 22.51
N PHE A 101 1.23 -13.38 23.42
CA PHE A 101 0.91 -11.98 23.16
C PHE A 101 1.73 -11.39 22.01
N GLY A 102 3.03 -11.72 21.93
CA GLY A 102 3.90 -11.29 20.84
C GLY A 102 3.34 -11.73 19.47
N ILE A 103 3.04 -13.02 19.32
CA ILE A 103 2.49 -13.55 18.06
C ILE A 103 1.15 -12.89 17.71
N ILE A 104 0.28 -12.67 18.70
CA ILE A 104 -1.01 -11.99 18.48
C ILE A 104 -0.78 -10.57 17.98
N VAL A 105 0.08 -9.79 18.64
CA VAL A 105 0.39 -8.41 18.24
C VAL A 105 1.02 -8.36 16.85
N ASP A 106 1.94 -9.28 16.54
CA ASP A 106 2.57 -9.36 15.23
C ASP A 106 1.54 -9.61 14.13
N THR A 107 0.61 -10.55 14.33
CA THR A 107 -0.46 -10.82 13.34
C THR A 107 -1.39 -9.63 13.15
N PHE A 108 -1.75 -8.90 14.20
CA PHE A 108 -2.55 -7.68 14.06
C PHE A 108 -1.79 -6.55 13.37
N THR A 109 -0.47 -6.49 13.58
CA THR A 109 0.40 -5.53 12.90
C THR A 109 0.45 -5.82 11.41
N GLU A 110 0.65 -7.07 11.02
CA GLU A 110 0.65 -7.50 9.61
C GLU A 110 -0.69 -7.18 8.91
N LEU A 111 -1.82 -7.54 9.53
CA LEU A 111 -3.16 -7.22 9.00
C LEU A 111 -3.36 -5.71 8.82
N ARG A 112 -2.82 -4.91 9.74
CA ARG A 112 -2.89 -3.44 9.64
C ARG A 112 -2.01 -2.91 8.53
N GLU A 113 -0.82 -3.45 8.35
CA GLU A 113 0.09 -3.09 7.27
C GLU A 113 -0.49 -3.43 5.90
N GLU A 114 -1.11 -4.61 5.74
CA GLU A 114 -1.79 -5.00 4.51
C GLU A 114 -2.94 -4.03 4.18
N ARG A 115 -3.77 -3.69 5.17
CA ARG A 115 -4.83 -2.69 5.00
C ARG A 115 -4.26 -1.33 4.59
N ASN A 116 -3.23 -0.86 5.28
CA ASN A 116 -2.59 0.42 4.98
C ASN A 116 -1.98 0.43 3.57
N LYS A 117 -1.41 -0.69 3.12
CA LYS A 117 -0.88 -0.84 1.77
C LYS A 117 -1.98 -0.69 0.72
N ILE A 118 -3.13 -1.35 0.91
CA ILE A 118 -4.29 -1.22 0.01
C ILE A 118 -4.79 0.22 0.00
N GLU A 119 -4.97 0.85 1.16
CA GLU A 119 -5.45 2.24 1.25
C GLU A 119 -4.46 3.25 0.63
N THR A 120 -3.15 2.98 0.72
CA THR A 120 -2.11 3.81 0.11
C THR A 120 -2.13 3.66 -1.41
N ASP A 121 -2.22 2.43 -1.92
CA ASP A 121 -2.27 2.13 -3.34
C ASP A 121 -3.49 2.78 -4.01
N GLN A 122 -4.66 2.69 -3.36
CA GLN A 122 -5.90 3.34 -3.83
C GLN A 122 -5.80 4.88 -3.90
N LYS A 123 -4.91 5.50 -3.12
CA LYS A 123 -4.69 6.96 -3.10
C LYS A 123 -3.55 7.40 -4.01
N SER A 124 -2.58 6.52 -4.27
CA SER A 124 -1.39 6.84 -5.04
C SER A 124 -1.57 6.66 -6.54
N LYS A 125 -2.51 5.82 -6.99
CA LYS A 125 -2.76 5.56 -8.41
C LYS A 125 -4.21 5.18 -8.69
N CYS A 126 -4.63 5.33 -9.95
CA CYS A 126 -5.98 4.96 -10.37
C CYS A 126 -6.12 3.43 -10.46
N PHE A 127 -7.16 2.86 -9.86
CA PHE A 127 -7.45 1.42 -9.90
C PHE A 127 -7.67 0.86 -11.31
N ILE A 128 -8.18 1.68 -12.25
CA ILE A 128 -8.55 1.20 -13.59
C ILE A 128 -7.39 1.34 -14.57
N CYS A 129 -6.76 2.52 -14.65
CA CYS A 129 -5.71 2.79 -15.63
C CYS A 129 -4.28 2.74 -15.10
N ASP A 130 -4.09 2.48 -13.80
CA ASP A 130 -2.77 2.38 -13.14
C ASP A 130 -1.91 3.65 -13.15
N VAL A 131 -2.44 4.77 -13.65
CA VAL A 131 -1.71 6.05 -13.69
C VAL A 131 -1.61 6.66 -12.28
N PRO A 132 -0.42 7.17 -11.88
CA PRO A 132 -0.22 7.81 -10.58
C PRO A 132 -1.11 9.05 -10.34
N SER A 133 -1.51 9.27 -9.10
CA SER A 133 -2.34 10.41 -8.71
C SER A 133 -1.68 11.76 -8.98
N TYR A 134 -0.35 11.85 -8.83
CA TYR A 134 0.41 13.08 -9.09
C TYR A 134 0.28 13.56 -10.54
N ASP A 135 0.12 12.64 -11.51
CA ASP A 135 -0.01 13.00 -12.92
C ASP A 135 -1.33 13.72 -13.17
N PHE A 136 -2.41 13.28 -12.52
CA PHE A 136 -3.72 13.93 -12.62
C PHE A 136 -3.80 15.26 -11.88
N ASP A 137 -3.06 15.39 -10.78
CA ASP A 137 -3.00 16.64 -10.04
C ASP A 137 -2.13 17.69 -10.76
N ARG A 138 -1.11 17.25 -11.53
CA ARG A 138 -0.24 18.14 -12.30
C ARG A 138 -0.78 18.50 -13.68
N ARG A 139 -1.31 17.52 -14.41
CA ARG A 139 -1.67 17.63 -15.84
C ARG A 139 -3.16 17.56 -16.13
N ALA A 140 -3.99 17.52 -15.10
CA ALA A 140 -5.44 17.42 -15.26
C ALA A 140 -6.18 18.18 -14.16
N LYS A 141 -7.50 17.96 -14.07
CA LYS A 141 -8.40 18.64 -13.13
C LYS A 141 -8.42 17.99 -11.73
N GLY A 142 -7.37 17.25 -11.38
CA GLY A 142 -7.19 16.57 -10.10
C GLY A 142 -7.65 15.10 -10.07
N PHE A 143 -6.97 14.31 -9.24
CA PHE A 143 -7.16 12.86 -9.12
C PHE A 143 -8.56 12.46 -8.64
N SER A 144 -9.11 13.18 -7.66
CA SER A 144 -10.46 12.91 -7.13
C SER A 144 -11.56 13.06 -8.19
N LYS A 145 -11.39 14.00 -9.13
CA LYS A 145 -12.35 14.22 -10.21
C LYS A 145 -12.25 13.11 -11.26
N HIS A 146 -11.03 12.66 -11.55
CA HIS A 146 -10.77 11.54 -12.45
C HIS A 146 -11.44 10.26 -11.96
N ILE A 147 -11.25 9.87 -10.69
CA ILE A 147 -11.90 8.66 -10.13
C ILE A 147 -13.43 8.79 -10.16
N LYS A 148 -13.98 9.96 -9.81
CA LYS A 148 -15.44 10.10 -9.66
C LYS A 148 -16.18 10.13 -11.00
N ASN A 149 -15.62 10.80 -12.00
CA ASN A 149 -16.31 11.09 -13.25
C ASN A 149 -15.81 10.27 -14.43
N ASP A 150 -14.50 9.99 -14.51
CA ASP A 150 -13.92 9.25 -15.64
C ASP A 150 -13.84 7.76 -15.28
N HIS A 151 -13.13 7.42 -14.20
CA HIS A 151 -12.81 6.04 -13.82
C HIS A 151 -13.49 5.62 -12.51
N ASN A 152 -14.81 5.70 -12.49
CA ASN A 152 -15.59 5.17 -11.38
C ASN A 152 -15.70 3.65 -11.50
N MET A 153 -15.09 2.92 -10.55
CA MET A 153 -15.07 1.45 -10.53
C MET A 153 -16.46 0.80 -10.68
N TRP A 154 -17.50 1.39 -10.09
CA TRP A 154 -18.85 0.82 -10.13
C TRP A 154 -19.49 0.95 -11.50
N ASN A 155 -19.17 2.01 -12.26
CA ASN A 155 -19.69 2.17 -13.62
C ASN A 155 -19.22 1.03 -14.54
N TYR A 156 -17.99 0.53 -14.35
CA TYR A 156 -17.51 -0.64 -15.10
C TYR A 156 -18.29 -1.91 -14.77
N VAL A 157 -18.57 -2.15 -13.49
CA VAL A 157 -19.39 -3.29 -13.05
C VAL A 157 -20.83 -3.17 -13.58
N TYR A 158 -21.43 -1.98 -13.47
CA TYR A 158 -22.77 -1.72 -14.00
C TYR A 158 -22.82 -1.90 -15.52
N TYR A 159 -21.79 -1.46 -16.24
CA TYR A 159 -21.71 -1.64 -17.68
C TYR A 159 -21.58 -3.12 -18.07
N SER A 160 -20.76 -3.89 -17.33
CA SER A 160 -20.66 -5.34 -17.50
C SER A 160 -22.02 -6.04 -17.30
N LEU A 161 -22.77 -5.69 -16.24
CA LEU A 161 -24.10 -6.25 -15.99
C LEU A 161 -25.12 -5.79 -17.04
N TYR A 162 -25.01 -4.54 -17.48
CA TYR A 162 -25.87 -3.98 -18.52
C TYR A 162 -25.70 -4.75 -19.84
N LEU A 163 -24.47 -5.00 -20.27
CA LEU A 163 -24.19 -5.77 -21.49
C LEU A 163 -24.76 -7.18 -21.45
N ASP A 164 -24.75 -7.82 -20.28
CA ASP A 164 -25.31 -9.16 -20.08
C ASP A 164 -26.86 -9.16 -20.06
N SER A 165 -27.46 -8.03 -19.67
CA SER A 165 -28.92 -7.88 -19.57
C SER A 165 -29.62 -7.57 -20.90
N ILE A 166 -28.90 -7.09 -21.90
CA ILE A 166 -29.43 -6.71 -23.21
C ILE A 166 -29.17 -7.82 -24.24
N ASP A 167 -30.09 -7.99 -25.20
CA ASP A 167 -29.92 -9.01 -26.25
C ASP A 167 -28.72 -8.66 -27.14
N ILE A 168 -28.00 -9.71 -27.58
CA ILE A 168 -26.80 -9.57 -28.42
C ILE A 168 -27.13 -8.87 -29.76
N GLY A 169 -28.35 -9.04 -30.27
CA GLY A 169 -28.82 -8.38 -31.49
C GLY A 169 -29.00 -6.86 -31.34
N ASP A 170 -29.20 -6.36 -30.11
CA ASP A 170 -29.40 -4.95 -29.79
C ASP A 170 -28.10 -4.24 -29.39
N HIS A 171 -26.97 -4.95 -29.33
CA HIS A 171 -25.66 -4.37 -29.06
C HIS A 171 -25.24 -3.44 -30.20
N ASN A 172 -24.79 -2.24 -29.85
CA ASN A 172 -24.04 -1.42 -30.81
C ASN A 172 -22.65 -2.01 -31.08
N ALA A 173 -21.95 -1.50 -32.09
CA ALA A 173 -20.65 -2.05 -32.51
C ALA A 173 -19.60 -2.08 -31.37
N ILE A 174 -19.58 -1.07 -30.50
CA ILE A 174 -18.62 -0.97 -29.39
C ILE A 174 -19.03 -1.92 -28.24
N GLN A 175 -20.32 -1.98 -27.93
CA GLN A 175 -20.90 -2.88 -26.93
C GLN A 175 -20.61 -4.34 -27.29
N LYS A 176 -20.86 -4.71 -28.56
CA LYS A 176 -20.57 -6.04 -29.08
C LYS A 176 -19.08 -6.38 -28.97
N TYR A 177 -18.20 -5.44 -29.36
CA TYR A 177 -16.75 -5.61 -29.20
C TYR A 177 -16.34 -5.88 -27.75
N VAL A 178 -16.85 -5.10 -26.80
CA VAL A 178 -16.56 -5.31 -25.37
C VAL A 178 -17.14 -6.63 -24.87
N TYR A 179 -18.37 -6.97 -25.29
CA TYR A 179 -19.04 -8.21 -24.89
C TYR A 179 -18.31 -9.46 -25.40
N GLU A 180 -17.84 -9.46 -26.65
CA GLU A 180 -17.02 -10.53 -27.22
C GLU A 180 -15.71 -10.71 -26.43
N LEU A 181 -15.02 -9.61 -26.10
CA LEU A 181 -13.82 -9.67 -25.26
C LEU A 181 -14.10 -10.19 -23.85
N MET A 182 -15.24 -9.85 -23.27
CA MET A 182 -15.65 -10.39 -21.97
C MET A 182 -15.92 -11.90 -22.02
N LEU A 183 -16.55 -12.40 -23.08
CA LEU A 183 -16.74 -13.84 -23.30
C LEU A 183 -15.41 -14.59 -23.46
N GLU A 184 -14.43 -13.96 -24.09
CA GLU A 184 -13.06 -14.47 -24.23
C GLU A 184 -12.20 -14.30 -22.96
N ASN A 185 -12.77 -13.71 -21.89
CA ASN A 185 -12.08 -13.38 -20.65
C ASN A 185 -10.84 -12.49 -20.88
N ASN A 186 -10.94 -11.58 -21.85
CA ASN A 186 -9.88 -10.70 -22.31
C ASN A 186 -10.10 -9.26 -21.82
N THR A 187 -9.17 -8.74 -21.02
CA THR A 187 -9.28 -7.45 -20.34
C THR A 187 -8.71 -6.27 -21.13
N ARG A 188 -8.36 -6.47 -22.41
CA ARG A 188 -7.75 -5.42 -23.26
C ARG A 188 -8.60 -4.16 -23.47
N PHE A 189 -9.91 -4.22 -23.23
CA PHE A 189 -10.76 -3.05 -23.36
C PHE A 189 -10.61 -2.05 -22.20
N PHE A 190 -9.99 -2.45 -21.08
CA PHE A 190 -9.66 -1.53 -19.99
C PHE A 190 -8.48 -0.64 -20.42
N PRO A 191 -8.52 0.67 -20.11
CA PRO A 191 -7.38 1.54 -20.36
C PRO A 191 -6.18 1.12 -19.51
N GLN A 192 -4.99 1.04 -20.09
CA GLN A 192 -3.75 0.68 -19.39
C GLN A 192 -2.75 1.82 -19.53
N GLU A 193 -2.27 2.36 -18.40
CA GLU A 193 -1.29 3.45 -18.30
C GLU A 193 -1.68 4.75 -19.03
N GLU A 194 -2.94 4.87 -19.46
CA GLU A 194 -3.44 6.00 -20.25
C GLU A 194 -4.76 6.52 -19.69
N ALA A 195 -4.96 7.84 -19.81
CA ALA A 195 -6.23 8.48 -19.50
C ALA A 195 -6.49 9.64 -20.46
N ARG A 196 -7.71 9.71 -21.00
CA ARG A 196 -8.11 10.74 -21.98
C ARG A 196 -7.87 12.16 -21.49
N CYS A 197 -7.97 12.42 -20.19
CA CYS A 197 -7.75 13.73 -19.60
C CYS A 197 -6.28 14.18 -19.61
N LEU A 198 -5.32 13.27 -19.82
CA LEU A 198 -3.88 13.58 -19.88
C LEU A 198 -3.39 13.82 -21.31
N ILE A 199 -4.03 13.22 -22.31
CA ILE A 199 -3.63 13.30 -23.73
C ILE A 199 -3.70 14.73 -24.27
N ASN A 200 -4.63 15.56 -23.77
CA ASN A 200 -4.86 16.89 -24.33
C ASN A 200 -3.80 17.94 -23.94
N GLU A 201 -3.05 17.76 -22.84
CA GLU A 201 -2.05 18.75 -22.44
C GLU A 201 -0.73 18.61 -23.21
N GLU A 202 -0.23 17.38 -23.45
CA GLU A 202 0.97 17.14 -24.26
C GLU A 202 0.79 17.72 -25.67
N ASP A 203 -0.36 17.40 -26.29
CA ASP A 203 -0.76 17.91 -27.60
C ASP A 203 -0.86 19.44 -27.67
N SER A 204 -1.11 20.12 -26.55
CA SER A 204 -1.26 21.58 -26.50
C SER A 204 0.08 22.29 -26.39
N VAL A 205 1.04 21.72 -25.66
CA VAL A 205 2.40 22.26 -25.52
C VAL A 205 3.14 22.13 -26.85
N ASP A 206 3.11 20.95 -27.47
CA ASP A 206 3.76 20.71 -28.76
C ASP A 206 3.20 21.64 -29.86
N LYS A 207 1.88 21.92 -29.83
CA LYS A 207 1.25 22.85 -30.76
C LYS A 207 1.64 24.30 -30.50
N ILE A 208 1.92 24.69 -29.26
CA ILE A 208 2.40 26.04 -28.92
C ILE A 208 3.80 26.25 -29.48
N ASP A 209 4.70 25.28 -29.31
CA ASP A 209 6.06 25.34 -29.83
C ASP A 209 6.06 25.39 -31.38
N GLU A 210 5.20 24.58 -32.03
CA GLU A 210 5.03 24.62 -33.49
C GLU A 210 4.47 25.96 -33.99
N LEU A 211 3.57 26.58 -33.21
CA LEU A 211 3.03 27.93 -33.49
C LEU A 211 4.10 29.00 -33.34
N GLU A 212 4.97 28.90 -32.34
CA GLU A 212 6.08 29.84 -32.12
C GLU A 212 7.08 29.80 -33.30
N GLU A 213 7.46 28.60 -33.76
CA GLU A 213 8.35 28.44 -34.92
C GLU A 213 7.76 29.05 -36.20
N LYS A 214 6.47 28.79 -36.47
CA LYS A 214 5.77 29.39 -37.63
C LYS A 214 5.68 30.91 -37.53
N VAL A 215 5.47 31.46 -36.33
CA VAL A 215 5.45 32.92 -36.12
C VAL A 215 6.82 33.53 -36.37
N GLU A 216 7.91 32.91 -35.91
CA GLU A 216 9.27 33.37 -36.19
C GLU A 216 9.59 33.36 -37.70
N GLU A 217 9.18 32.32 -38.42
CA GLU A 217 9.38 32.23 -39.87
C GLU A 217 8.66 33.35 -40.61
N ILE A 218 7.39 33.61 -40.24
CA ILE A 218 6.57 34.68 -40.80
C ILE A 218 7.23 36.04 -40.52
N LEU A 219 7.71 36.29 -39.30
CA LEU A 219 8.40 37.53 -38.93
C LEU A 219 9.69 37.72 -39.73
N ARG A 220 10.46 36.65 -39.97
CA ARG A 220 11.68 36.70 -40.79
C ARG A 220 11.35 37.05 -42.24
N TYR A 221 10.31 36.43 -42.80
CA TYR A 221 9.84 36.71 -44.16
C TYR A 221 9.42 38.17 -44.33
N PHE A 222 8.65 38.73 -43.40
CA PHE A 222 8.26 40.14 -43.45
C PHE A 222 9.46 41.07 -43.40
N ARG A 223 10.42 40.80 -42.50
CA ARG A 223 11.64 41.60 -42.36
C ARG A 223 12.49 41.60 -43.63
N GLU A 224 12.63 40.43 -44.26
CA GLU A 224 13.35 40.30 -45.53
C GLU A 224 12.64 41.02 -46.68
N LYS A 225 11.30 40.95 -46.72
CA LYS A 225 10.48 41.65 -47.72
C LYS A 225 10.57 43.16 -47.57
N GLU A 226 10.55 43.69 -46.35
CA GLU A 226 10.77 45.11 -46.09
C GLU A 226 12.18 45.55 -46.46
N HIS A 227 13.19 44.74 -46.16
CA HIS A 227 14.57 45.02 -46.54
C HIS A 227 14.75 45.05 -48.07
N LYS A 228 14.14 44.11 -48.81
CA LYS A 228 14.15 44.12 -50.28
C LYS A 228 13.44 45.34 -50.85
N LYS A 229 12.31 45.75 -50.26
CA LYS A 229 11.60 46.98 -50.66
C LYS A 229 12.47 48.22 -50.44
N SER A 230 13.10 48.36 -49.28
CA SER A 230 13.94 49.53 -48.98
C SER A 230 15.17 49.61 -49.90
N LEU A 231 15.78 48.47 -50.23
CA LEU A 231 16.86 48.39 -51.23
C LEU A 231 16.38 48.78 -52.63
N SER A 232 15.19 48.35 -53.03
CA SER A 232 14.63 48.71 -54.34
C SER A 232 14.36 50.21 -54.46
N VAL A 233 13.87 50.85 -53.39
CA VAL A 233 13.66 52.30 -53.31
C VAL A 233 15.00 53.04 -53.42
N LYS A 234 16.01 52.66 -52.61
CA LYS A 234 17.36 53.24 -52.69
C LYS A 234 17.98 53.10 -54.08
N ARG A 235 17.78 51.96 -54.74
CA ARG A 235 18.29 51.74 -56.10
C ARG A 235 17.58 52.62 -57.14
N GLN A 236 16.27 52.84 -56.99
CA GLN A 236 15.52 53.77 -57.84
C GLN A 236 15.97 55.22 -57.62
N GLU A 237 16.24 55.62 -56.37
CA GLU A 237 16.77 56.95 -56.05
C GLU A 237 18.17 57.14 -56.64
N GLN A 238 19.05 56.15 -56.53
CA GLN A 238 20.39 56.19 -57.12
C GLN A 238 20.35 56.31 -58.64
N ASN A 239 19.51 55.51 -59.32
CA ASN A 239 19.36 55.60 -60.78
C ASN A 239 18.85 56.98 -61.22
N LYS A 240 17.90 57.57 -60.48
CA LYS A 240 17.42 58.94 -60.74
C LYS A 240 18.55 59.97 -60.58
N TRP A 241 19.34 59.86 -59.52
CA TRP A 241 20.48 60.75 -59.30
C TRP A 241 21.53 60.63 -60.41
N GLU A 242 21.83 59.41 -60.88
CA GLU A 242 22.75 59.18 -62.02
C GLU A 242 22.22 59.81 -63.32
N GLU A 243 20.92 59.69 -63.61
CA GLU A 243 20.29 60.36 -64.76
C GLU A 243 20.36 61.90 -64.66
N GLU A 244 20.16 62.46 -63.47
CA GLU A 244 20.27 63.91 -63.22
C GLU A 244 21.70 64.42 -63.41
N VAL A 245 22.70 63.68 -62.92
CA VAL A 245 24.13 64.01 -63.08
C VAL A 245 24.57 63.91 -64.54
N LEU A 246 24.17 62.87 -65.27
CA LEU A 246 24.49 62.70 -66.70
C LEU A 246 23.86 63.81 -67.57
N LYS A 247 22.62 64.22 -67.27
CA LYS A 247 21.98 65.37 -67.91
C LYS A 247 22.73 66.67 -67.59
N GLY A 248 23.15 66.87 -66.35
CA GLY A 248 23.94 68.03 -65.93
C GLY A 248 25.29 68.17 -66.67
N GLN A 249 26.00 67.07 -66.91
CA GLN A 249 27.27 67.08 -67.65
C GLN A 249 27.10 67.32 -69.17
N SER A 250 26.01 66.83 -69.78
CA SER A 250 25.74 67.09 -71.21
C SER A 250 25.47 68.56 -71.53
N SER A 251 24.92 69.32 -70.57
CA SER A 251 24.64 70.75 -70.73
C SER A 251 25.88 71.65 -70.63
N SER A 252 27.02 71.13 -70.17
CA SER A 252 28.26 71.89 -70.00
C SER A 252 29.15 71.93 -71.26
N TYR A 253 28.89 71.06 -72.25
CA TYR A 253 29.69 70.95 -73.48
C TYR A 253 29.06 71.63 -74.71
N THR A 254 27.89 72.26 -74.59
CA THR A 254 27.18 72.93 -75.70
C THR A 254 27.04 74.45 -75.55
N THR A 255 27.81 75.08 -74.69
CA THR A 255 27.96 76.54 -74.65
C THR A 255 29.43 76.92 -74.79
N SER A 256 29.90 76.94 -76.03
CA SER A 256 31.04 77.73 -76.51
C SER A 256 30.54 78.64 -77.62
#